data_AF-A0A7S0NUQ8-F1
#
_entry.id   AF-A0A7S0NUQ8-F1
#
_cell.length_a   1.000
_cell.length_b   1.000
_cell.length_c   1.000
_cell.angle_alpha   90.00
_cell.angle_beta   90.00
_cell.angle_gamma   90.00
#
_symmetry.space_group_name_H-M   'P 1'
#
loop_
_entity.id
_entity.type
_entity.pdbx_description
1 polymer ?
#
loop_
_entity_poly.entity_id
_entity_poly.type
_entity_poly.pdbx_seq_one_letter_code
_entity_poly.pdbx_strand_id
1 'polypeptide(L)'
;SAAAAASAICALDSADGGSSDTEPERTGTAARRVTSWHLHQTTVDRSGRCCATGLHLHSLEVTAAERQQMLASVARLISHRASAAADFQAFTDYVGRSGPFEYVLDGANIGYFGQGKELTRAKKGRGNSTPAHATAPKAGGTQGGAVEADGDAEALNANGKRPRTDRGKFEELFQFEKVHDVLRAAQARSSRVLLVLHVSHTASVPQASSCTYPSRASQLVEQWRREGVLFESPKGQNDDMYWLYAGISSGPGCKVVVVV
;
A
#
# COMPACT_ATOMS: atom_id res chain seq x y z
N SER A 1 10.72 -11.29 17.89
CA SER A 1 11.79 -11.40 16.87
C SER A 1 11.62 -12.74 16.15
N ALA A 2 10.82 -12.77 15.09
CA ALA A 2 10.66 -13.96 14.26
C ALA A 2 11.47 -13.74 12.97
N ALA A 3 12.53 -14.50 12.78
CA ALA A 3 13.25 -14.53 11.52
C ALA A 3 12.34 -15.20 10.48
N ALA A 4 12.07 -14.52 9.37
CA ALA A 4 11.40 -15.13 8.23
C ALA A 4 12.33 -16.21 7.64
N ALA A 5 12.00 -17.48 7.85
CA ALA A 5 12.70 -18.58 7.22
C ALA A 5 12.31 -18.62 5.74
N ALA A 6 13.14 -18.03 4.88
CA ALA A 6 13.07 -18.27 3.45
C ALA A 6 13.81 -19.57 3.15
N SER A 7 13.10 -20.59 2.65
CA SER A 7 13.71 -21.82 2.15
C SER A 7 14.37 -21.53 0.80
N ALA A 8 15.69 -21.69 0.73
CA ALA A 8 16.45 -21.61 -0.51
C ALA A 8 16.94 -23.01 -0.91
N ILE A 9 16.85 -23.33 -2.21
CA ILE A 9 17.48 -24.50 -2.83
C ILE A 9 18.79 -24.03 -3.44
N CYS A 10 19.90 -24.60 -2.98
CA CYS A 10 21.22 -24.30 -3.54
C CYS A 10 21.85 -25.55 -4.13
N ALA A 11 22.63 -25.35 -5.18
CA ALA A 11 23.47 -26.35 -5.78
C ALA A 11 24.92 -26.16 -5.34
N LEU A 12 25.53 -27.25 -4.91
CA LEU A 12 26.95 -27.28 -4.57
C LEU A 12 27.69 -28.10 -5.62
N ASP A 13 28.83 -27.57 -6.05
CA ASP A 13 29.82 -28.28 -6.86
C ASP A 13 30.90 -28.77 -5.89
N SER A 14 30.93 -30.07 -5.60
CA SER A 14 31.92 -30.65 -4.69
C SER A 14 33.24 -30.82 -5.43
N ALA A 15 34.24 -30.01 -5.06
CA ALA A 15 35.62 -30.23 -5.46
C ALA A 15 36.31 -31.07 -4.37
N ASP A 16 36.59 -32.33 -4.67
CA ASP A 16 37.46 -33.14 -3.82
C ASP A 16 38.87 -32.54 -3.77
N GLY A 17 39.37 -32.41 -2.56
CA GLY A 17 40.62 -31.72 -2.24
C GLY A 17 41.86 -32.41 -2.78
N GLY A 18 42.77 -31.60 -3.31
CA GLY A 18 44.14 -31.95 -3.63
C GLY A 18 44.97 -30.68 -3.69
N SER A 19 45.61 -30.34 -2.57
CA SER A 19 46.59 -29.27 -2.48
C SER A 19 47.89 -29.70 -3.18
N SER A 20 48.30 -28.93 -4.18
CA SER A 20 49.72 -28.75 -4.52
C SER A 20 49.85 -27.49 -5.38
N ASP A 21 50.62 -26.53 -4.88
CA ASP A 21 51.01 -25.32 -5.57
C ASP A 21 51.68 -25.65 -6.91
N THR A 22 51.08 -25.20 -8.00
CA THR A 22 51.77 -24.90 -9.27
C THR A 22 50.82 -24.07 -10.13
N GLU A 23 51.27 -22.87 -10.50
CA GLU A 23 50.62 -22.04 -11.53
C GLU A 23 50.41 -22.85 -12.81
N PRO A 24 49.22 -22.81 -13.45
CA PRO A 24 49.10 -23.20 -14.83
C PRO A 24 48.81 -22.00 -15.74
N GLU A 25 49.69 -21.92 -16.72
CA GLU A 25 49.55 -21.30 -18.02
C GLU A 25 48.11 -21.32 -18.58
N ARG A 26 47.73 -20.19 -19.19
CA ARG A 26 46.50 -20.00 -19.98
C ARG A 26 46.43 -21.01 -21.13
N THR A 27 45.73 -22.13 -20.92
CA THR A 27 45.30 -23.02 -22.00
C THR A 27 43.85 -23.45 -21.78
N GLY A 28 43.04 -23.28 -22.85
CA GLY A 28 41.68 -23.79 -23.07
C GLY A 28 40.77 -24.03 -21.87
N THR A 29 39.75 -23.18 -21.68
CA THR A 29 38.66 -23.40 -20.71
C THR A 29 37.83 -24.64 -21.09
N ALA A 30 38.27 -25.83 -20.68
CA ALA A 30 37.46 -27.03 -20.71
C ALA A 30 36.27 -26.83 -19.77
N ALA A 31 35.05 -26.80 -20.32
CA ALA A 31 33.83 -26.67 -19.52
C ALA A 31 33.76 -27.83 -18.52
N ARG A 32 33.89 -27.51 -17.21
CA ARG A 32 33.69 -28.48 -16.11
C ARG A 32 32.33 -29.14 -16.28
N ARG A 33 32.32 -30.46 -16.46
CA ARG A 33 31.09 -31.26 -16.46
C ARG A 33 30.63 -31.39 -15.02
N VAL A 34 29.50 -30.78 -14.67
CA VAL A 34 28.80 -31.00 -13.40
C VAL A 34 28.30 -32.44 -13.39
N THR A 35 28.77 -33.25 -12.44
CA THR A 35 28.48 -34.70 -12.39
C THR A 35 27.38 -35.06 -11.40
N SER A 36 27.08 -34.20 -10.43
CA SER A 36 26.01 -34.42 -9.45
C SER A 36 25.51 -33.10 -8.86
N TRP A 37 24.24 -33.07 -8.45
CA TRP A 37 23.63 -31.93 -7.75
C TRP A 37 23.29 -32.35 -6.33
N HIS A 38 23.80 -31.60 -5.35
CA HIS A 38 23.46 -31.80 -3.94
C HIS A 38 22.33 -30.83 -3.54
N LEU A 39 21.22 -31.37 -3.06
CA LEU A 39 20.09 -30.59 -2.56
C LEU A 39 20.21 -30.41 -1.04
N HIS A 40 20.25 -29.16 -0.59
CA HIS A 40 20.24 -28.83 0.83
C HIS A 40 19.08 -27.89 1.14
N GLN A 41 18.29 -28.23 2.16
CA GLN A 41 17.37 -27.28 2.77
C GLN A 41 18.15 -26.45 3.80
N THR A 42 18.10 -25.12 3.67
CA THR A 42 18.90 -24.22 4.49
C THR A 42 18.18 -22.88 4.70
N THR A 43 18.81 -22.01 5.48
CA THR A 43 18.35 -20.65 5.74
C THR A 43 19.33 -19.63 5.15
N VAL A 44 18.86 -18.39 5.03
CA VAL A 44 19.68 -17.23 4.69
C VAL A 44 19.75 -16.34 5.92
N ASP A 45 20.95 -15.90 6.29
CA ASP A 45 21.14 -15.00 7.42
C ASP A 45 20.67 -13.57 7.12
N ARG A 46 20.69 -12.69 8.14
CA ARG A 46 20.28 -11.28 7.98
C ARG A 46 21.18 -10.47 7.04
N SER A 47 22.37 -10.95 6.76
CA SER A 47 23.28 -10.33 5.79
C SER A 47 23.04 -10.83 4.37
N GLY A 48 22.14 -11.79 4.14
CA GLY A 48 21.89 -12.34 2.80
C GLY A 48 22.78 -13.53 2.43
N ARG A 49 23.50 -14.14 3.38
CA ARG A 49 24.33 -15.32 3.13
C ARG A 49 23.60 -16.63 3.38
N CYS A 50 23.71 -17.56 2.44
CA CYS A 50 23.19 -18.92 2.56
C CYS A 50 23.99 -19.72 3.61
N CYS A 51 23.31 -20.32 4.58
CA CYS A 51 23.97 -21.07 5.66
C CYS A 51 24.57 -22.41 5.21
N ALA A 52 24.16 -22.97 4.07
CA ALA A 52 24.73 -24.21 3.54
C ALA A 52 25.95 -23.98 2.64
N THR A 53 25.93 -22.93 1.82
CA THR A 53 26.98 -22.70 0.80
C THR A 53 27.93 -21.56 1.16
N GLY A 54 27.55 -20.69 2.12
CA GLY A 54 28.27 -19.45 2.44
C GLY A 54 28.14 -18.36 1.36
N LEU A 55 27.53 -18.66 0.21
CA LEU A 55 27.36 -17.70 -0.89
C LEU A 55 26.34 -16.62 -0.52
N HIS A 56 26.56 -15.43 -1.07
CA HIS A 56 25.70 -14.27 -0.86
C HIS A 56 24.63 -14.21 -1.95
N LEU A 57 23.38 -14.01 -1.57
CA LEU A 57 22.31 -13.76 -2.54
C LEU A 57 22.49 -12.39 -3.18
N HIS A 58 22.34 -12.32 -4.50
CA HIS A 58 22.38 -11.04 -5.21
C HIS A 58 20.99 -10.38 -5.21
N SER A 59 20.95 -9.07 -5.03
CA SER A 59 19.72 -8.29 -5.23
C SER A 59 19.35 -8.32 -6.72
N LEU A 60 18.09 -8.56 -7.04
CA LEU A 60 17.61 -8.46 -8.41
C LEU A 60 17.25 -7.01 -8.71
N GLU A 61 18.21 -6.30 -9.31
CA GLU A 61 18.01 -4.92 -9.73
C GLU A 61 17.23 -4.88 -11.05
N VAL A 62 16.14 -4.10 -11.07
CA VAL A 62 15.47 -3.77 -12.33
C VAL A 62 16.44 -2.95 -13.18
N THR A 63 16.68 -3.35 -14.42
CA THR A 63 17.60 -2.62 -15.32
C THR A 63 17.02 -1.27 -15.74
N ALA A 64 17.87 -0.40 -16.29
CA ALA A 64 17.40 0.88 -16.83
C ALA A 64 16.41 0.69 -18.00
N ALA A 65 16.63 -0.34 -18.84
CA ALA A 65 15.77 -0.65 -19.96
C ALA A 65 14.39 -1.18 -19.50
N GLU A 66 14.37 -2.10 -18.53
CA GLU A 66 13.14 -2.60 -17.93
C GLU A 66 12.35 -1.49 -17.23
N ARG A 67 13.02 -0.62 -16.48
CA ARG A 67 12.36 0.56 -15.89
C ARG A 67 11.71 1.44 -16.95
N GLN A 68 12.42 1.73 -18.04
CA GLN A 68 11.87 2.55 -19.13
C GLN A 68 10.65 1.90 -19.77
N GLN A 69 10.67 0.57 -19.94
CA GLN A 69 9.52 -0.20 -20.42
C GLN A 69 8.34 -0.16 -19.44
N MET A 70 8.60 -0.24 -18.13
CA MET A 70 7.58 -0.11 -17.10
C MET A 70 6.95 1.29 -17.12
N LEU A 71 7.75 2.35 -17.18
CA LEU A 71 7.26 3.73 -17.28
C LEU A 71 6.38 3.94 -18.53
N ALA A 72 6.83 3.44 -19.69
CA ALA A 72 6.05 3.50 -20.93
C ALA A 72 4.73 2.72 -20.82
N SER A 73 4.74 1.58 -20.13
CA SER A 73 3.53 0.78 -19.90
C SER A 73 2.53 1.50 -18.99
N VAL A 74 2.99 2.12 -17.90
CA VAL A 74 2.16 2.91 -17.00
C VAL A 74 1.56 4.12 -17.73
N ALA A 75 2.37 4.86 -18.49
CA ALA A 75 1.90 6.01 -19.27
C ALA A 75 0.77 5.65 -20.25
N ARG A 76 0.90 4.49 -20.92
CA ARG A 76 -0.10 3.96 -21.84
C ARG A 76 -1.41 3.56 -21.14
N LEU A 77 -1.33 3.02 -19.91
CA LEU A 77 -2.51 2.62 -19.13
C LEU A 77 -3.31 3.82 -18.60
N ILE A 78 -2.65 4.93 -18.28
CA ILE A 78 -3.34 6.14 -17.80
C ILE A 78 -3.95 6.92 -18.97
N SER A 79 -3.22 7.00 -20.08
CA SER A 79 -3.56 7.86 -21.22
C SER A 79 -4.66 7.31 -22.13
N HIS A 80 -5.55 6.44 -21.64
CA HIS A 80 -6.68 5.91 -22.42
C HIS A 80 -7.71 6.97 -22.83
N ARG A 81 -7.71 8.14 -22.18
CA ARG A 81 -8.55 9.31 -22.53
C ARG A 81 -7.68 10.58 -22.60
N ALA A 82 -8.04 11.52 -23.47
CA ALA A 82 -7.25 12.74 -23.69
C ALA A 82 -7.07 13.59 -22.42
N SER A 83 -8.11 13.72 -21.57
CA SER A 83 -8.01 14.45 -20.30
C SER A 83 -7.03 13.78 -19.33
N ALA A 84 -7.05 12.44 -19.27
CA ALA A 84 -6.12 11.68 -18.43
C ALA A 84 -4.67 11.82 -18.91
N ALA A 85 -4.44 11.91 -20.23
CA ALA A 85 -3.11 12.14 -20.79
C ALA A 85 -2.53 13.51 -20.37
N ALA A 86 -3.34 14.58 -20.42
CA ALA A 86 -2.90 15.91 -20.02
C ALA A 86 -2.62 16.00 -18.51
N ASP A 87 -3.52 15.47 -17.68
CA ASP A 87 -3.33 15.39 -16.23
C ASP A 87 -2.09 14.57 -15.87
N PHE A 88 -1.86 13.46 -16.57
CA PHE A 88 -0.70 12.63 -16.35
C PHE A 88 0.59 13.32 -16.79
N GLN A 89 0.59 14.04 -17.91
CA GLN A 89 1.75 14.85 -18.32
C GLN A 89 2.09 15.92 -17.28
N ALA A 90 1.07 16.60 -16.72
CA ALA A 90 1.30 17.56 -15.64
C ALA A 90 1.94 16.90 -14.41
N PHE A 91 1.54 15.66 -14.11
CA PHE A 91 2.16 14.87 -13.05
C PHE A 91 3.60 14.44 -13.37
N THR A 92 3.89 13.97 -14.58
CA THR A 92 5.26 13.58 -14.95
C THR A 92 6.21 14.80 -14.90
N ASP A 93 5.74 15.97 -15.34
CA ASP A 93 6.48 17.24 -15.21
C ASP A 93 6.70 17.64 -13.74
N TYR A 94 5.72 17.38 -12.87
CA TYR A 94 5.87 17.57 -11.43
C TYR A 94 6.92 16.63 -10.83
N VAL A 95 6.88 15.33 -11.16
CA VAL A 95 7.87 14.34 -10.70
C VAL A 95 9.27 14.68 -11.20
N GLY A 96 9.41 15.10 -12.46
CA GLY A 96 10.69 15.51 -13.02
C GLY A 96 11.32 16.74 -12.34
N ARG A 97 10.49 17.68 -11.86
CA ARG A 97 10.95 18.87 -11.14
C ARG A 97 11.18 18.64 -9.64
N SER A 98 10.39 17.79 -9.02
CA SER A 98 10.34 17.63 -7.56
C SER A 98 11.11 16.40 -7.06
N GLY A 99 11.28 15.39 -7.92
CA GLY A 99 12.00 14.16 -7.64
C GLY A 99 13.50 14.26 -7.89
N PRO A 100 14.22 13.11 -7.93
CA PRO A 100 13.75 11.77 -7.53
C PRO A 100 13.32 11.70 -6.06
N PHE A 101 12.33 10.88 -5.72
CA PHE A 101 11.94 10.65 -4.32
C PHE A 101 12.72 9.48 -3.73
N GLU A 102 12.97 9.51 -2.42
CA GLU A 102 13.49 8.33 -1.71
C GLU A 102 12.35 7.47 -1.14
N TYR A 103 11.22 8.09 -0.84
CA TYR A 103 10.01 7.41 -0.41
C TYR A 103 8.79 7.91 -1.18
N VAL A 104 8.00 6.98 -1.70
CA VAL A 104 6.67 7.25 -2.26
C VAL A 104 5.66 6.45 -1.45
N LEU A 105 4.67 7.13 -0.88
CA LEU A 105 3.69 6.52 0.02
C LEU A 105 2.35 6.35 -0.70
N ASP A 106 1.80 5.14 -0.67
CA ASP A 106 0.41 4.88 -1.03
C ASP A 106 -0.51 5.29 0.12
N GLY A 107 -1.00 6.51 0.07
CA GLY A 107 -1.83 7.09 1.13
C GLY A 107 -3.16 6.37 1.31
N ALA A 108 -3.74 5.84 0.23
CA ALA A 108 -5.01 5.12 0.27
C ALA A 108 -4.84 3.82 1.05
N ASN A 109 -3.84 3.02 0.69
CA ASN A 109 -3.53 1.78 1.40
C ASN A 109 -3.24 2.01 2.89
N ILE A 110 -2.39 3.00 3.23
CA ILE A 110 -2.06 3.32 4.62
C ILE A 110 -3.31 3.74 5.41
N GLY A 111 -4.15 4.61 4.83
CA GLY A 111 -5.33 5.13 5.51
C GLY A 111 -6.44 4.10 5.73
N TYR A 112 -6.49 3.05 4.91
CA TYR A 112 -7.42 1.92 5.07
C TYR A 112 -6.82 0.72 5.81
N PHE A 113 -5.54 0.74 6.15
CA PHE A 113 -4.87 -0.41 6.76
C PHE A 113 -5.49 -0.80 8.11
N GLY A 114 -5.77 -2.11 8.23
CA GLY A 114 -6.29 -2.75 9.44
C GLY A 114 -7.82 -2.74 9.59
N GLN A 115 -8.58 -2.12 8.68
CA GLN A 115 -10.04 -1.98 8.82
C GLN A 115 -10.83 -3.25 8.50
N GLY A 116 -10.36 -4.07 7.55
CA GLY A 116 -11.01 -5.35 7.21
C GLY A 116 -10.90 -6.47 8.27
N LYS A 117 -9.97 -6.35 9.23
CA LYS A 117 -9.74 -7.37 10.27
C LYS A 117 -10.73 -7.25 11.45
N GLU A 118 -11.36 -6.11 11.63
CA GLU A 118 -12.29 -5.87 12.74
C GLU A 118 -13.69 -6.45 12.46
N LEU A 119 -14.14 -6.38 11.22
CA LEU A 119 -15.40 -6.95 10.74
C LEU A 119 -15.43 -8.49 10.80
N THR A 120 -14.29 -9.15 10.55
CA THR A 120 -14.18 -10.62 10.61
C THR A 120 -14.14 -11.14 12.06
N ARG A 121 -13.55 -10.38 12.99
CA ARG A 121 -13.57 -10.72 14.43
C ARG A 121 -14.95 -10.55 15.05
N ALA A 122 -15.68 -9.48 14.68
CA ALA A 122 -17.05 -9.24 15.14
C ALA A 122 -18.04 -10.31 14.63
N LYS A 123 -17.84 -10.83 13.41
CA LYS A 123 -18.68 -11.88 12.82
C LYS A 123 -18.45 -13.27 13.45
N LYS A 124 -17.25 -13.53 13.98
CA LYS A 124 -16.90 -14.79 14.67
C LYS A 124 -17.44 -14.87 16.11
N GLY A 125 -17.80 -13.73 16.72
CA GLY A 125 -18.42 -13.67 18.05
C GLY A 125 -19.95 -13.84 18.07
N ARG A 126 -20.62 -13.83 16.91
CA ARG A 126 -22.05 -14.12 16.76
C ARG A 126 -22.25 -15.48 16.09
N GLY A 127 -21.85 -16.55 16.77
CA GLY A 127 -22.18 -17.92 16.41
C GLY A 127 -23.49 -18.35 17.06
N ASN A 128 -24.42 -18.85 16.24
CA ASN A 128 -25.74 -19.43 16.54
C ASN A 128 -26.00 -19.89 18.00
N SER A 129 -26.87 -19.17 18.71
CA SER A 129 -27.78 -19.78 19.69
C SER A 129 -29.15 -19.92 19.02
N THR A 130 -29.53 -21.15 18.70
CA THR A 130 -30.86 -21.54 18.24
C THR A 130 -31.90 -21.12 19.29
N PRO A 131 -32.98 -20.38 18.97
CA PRO A 131 -34.07 -20.19 19.92
C PRO A 131 -34.90 -21.48 19.95
N ALA A 132 -34.94 -22.12 21.11
CA ALA A 132 -35.86 -23.20 21.39
C ALA A 132 -37.32 -22.70 21.33
N HIS A 133 -38.16 -23.57 20.81
CA HIS A 133 -39.61 -23.56 20.79
C HIS A 133 -40.27 -22.84 21.99
N ALA A 134 -41.10 -21.84 21.74
CA ALA A 134 -42.17 -21.45 22.64
C ALA A 134 -43.39 -20.95 21.87
N THR A 135 -44.53 -21.49 22.28
CA THR A 135 -45.84 -21.56 21.63
C THR A 135 -46.59 -20.23 21.68
N ALA A 136 -47.39 -19.95 20.64
CA ALA A 136 -48.32 -18.82 20.57
C ALA A 136 -49.45 -18.92 21.61
N PRO A 137 -50.10 -17.77 21.92
CA PRO A 137 -51.51 -17.66 21.54
C PRO A 137 -51.91 -16.30 20.93
N LYS A 138 -52.96 -16.34 20.10
CA LYS A 138 -53.69 -15.21 19.47
C LYS A 138 -54.71 -14.60 20.44
N ALA A 139 -54.95 -13.28 20.36
CA ALA A 139 -56.24 -12.66 19.92
C ALA A 139 -56.38 -11.15 20.25
N GLY A 140 -56.95 -10.40 19.29
CA GLY A 140 -57.64 -9.09 19.44
C GLY A 140 -56.73 -7.85 19.53
N GLY A 141 -56.95 -6.70 18.91
CA GLY A 141 -58.02 -6.15 18.08
C GLY A 141 -57.91 -4.60 18.11
N THR A 142 -58.32 -3.95 17.01
CA THR A 142 -58.77 -2.54 16.89
C THR A 142 -57.77 -1.44 16.48
N GLN A 143 -58.31 -0.54 15.63
CA GLN A 143 -57.75 0.54 14.82
C GLN A 143 -57.50 1.86 15.57
N GLY A 144 -56.69 2.74 14.96
CA GLY A 144 -56.92 4.20 14.96
C GLY A 144 -55.74 5.07 15.41
N GLY A 145 -55.41 6.12 14.63
CA GLY A 145 -54.60 7.26 15.12
C GLY A 145 -53.64 7.84 14.08
N ALA A 146 -53.94 9.05 13.63
CA ALA A 146 -53.23 9.81 12.61
C ALA A 146 -51.97 10.53 13.15
N VAL A 147 -51.03 10.78 12.23
CA VAL A 147 -50.00 11.84 12.15
C VAL A 147 -49.95 12.86 13.29
N GLU A 148 -48.77 13.03 13.91
CA GLU A 148 -47.94 14.25 13.89
C GLU A 148 -46.49 13.84 14.19
N ALA A 149 -45.55 14.18 13.30
CA ALA A 149 -44.12 14.00 13.52
C ALA A 149 -43.46 15.37 13.36
N ASP A 150 -43.32 16.06 14.49
CA ASP A 150 -42.48 17.24 14.63
C ASP A 150 -41.02 16.85 14.38
N GLY A 151 -40.33 17.75 13.67
CA GLY A 151 -39.05 17.49 13.06
C GLY A 151 -37.87 17.51 14.03
N ASP A 152 -36.95 16.59 13.79
CA ASP A 152 -35.57 16.70 14.24
C ASP A 152 -34.68 16.91 13.02
N ALA A 153 -34.06 18.10 12.95
CA ALA A 153 -33.01 18.41 12.01
C ALA A 153 -31.74 17.63 12.39
N GLU A 154 -31.66 16.38 11.94
CA GLU A 154 -30.53 15.47 12.17
C GLU A 154 -29.25 16.00 11.49
N ALA A 155 -28.22 16.25 12.29
CA ALA A 155 -26.95 16.82 11.88
C ALA A 155 -26.22 15.91 10.87
N LEU A 156 -25.75 16.51 9.77
CA LEU A 156 -24.86 15.86 8.81
C LEU A 156 -23.59 15.39 9.52
N ASN A 157 -23.07 14.21 9.17
CA ASN A 157 -21.78 13.75 9.68
C ASN A 157 -20.63 14.56 9.08
N ALA A 158 -19.41 14.38 9.62
CA ALA A 158 -18.20 15.09 9.18
C ALA A 158 -17.81 14.91 7.70
N ASN A 159 -18.52 14.05 6.96
CA ASN A 159 -18.37 13.83 5.53
C ASN A 159 -19.50 14.47 4.68
N GLY A 160 -20.35 15.33 5.27
CA GLY A 160 -21.41 16.06 4.57
C GLY A 160 -22.49 15.16 3.96
N LYS A 161 -22.59 13.90 4.40
CA LYS A 161 -23.59 12.95 3.91
C LYS A 161 -24.66 12.72 4.96
N ARG A 162 -25.89 12.55 4.49
CA ARG A 162 -26.98 12.02 5.33
C ARG A 162 -26.57 10.65 5.86
N PRO A 163 -26.76 10.34 7.15
CA PRO A 163 -26.53 9.00 7.68
C PRO A 163 -27.35 8.00 6.86
N ARG A 164 -26.67 7.03 6.27
CA ARG A 164 -27.33 5.95 5.54
C ARG A 164 -27.90 4.99 6.58
N THR A 165 -29.16 5.21 6.96
CA THR A 165 -29.87 4.37 7.92
C THR A 165 -30.09 2.96 7.35
N ASP A 166 -29.81 1.96 8.19
CA ASP A 166 -30.21 0.55 8.11
C ASP A 166 -29.92 -0.25 6.84
N ARG A 167 -28.68 -0.76 6.77
CA ARG A 167 -28.37 -2.21 6.62
C ARG A 167 -26.86 -2.43 6.70
N GLY A 168 -26.32 -2.51 7.92
CA GLY A 168 -25.16 -3.33 8.26
C GLY A 168 -23.87 -3.17 7.45
N LYS A 169 -23.54 -1.99 6.92
CA LYS A 169 -22.19 -1.66 6.44
C LYS A 169 -21.62 -0.58 7.36
N PHE A 170 -20.69 -0.95 8.23
CA PHE A 170 -19.78 0.04 8.81
C PHE A 170 -19.09 0.73 7.62
N GLU A 171 -19.26 2.05 7.46
CA GLU A 171 -18.40 2.79 6.53
C GLU A 171 -16.98 2.72 7.09
N GLU A 172 -16.08 2.07 6.34
CA GLU A 172 -14.65 2.05 6.62
C GLU A 172 -14.13 3.49 6.61
N LEU A 173 -13.89 4.06 7.80
CA LEU A 173 -13.48 5.45 7.97
C LEU A 173 -11.99 5.60 7.66
N PHE A 174 -11.63 6.44 6.70
CA PHE A 174 -10.25 6.72 6.33
C PHE A 174 -9.44 7.31 7.52
N GLN A 175 -8.28 6.73 7.85
CA GLN A 175 -7.48 7.09 9.02
C GLN A 175 -6.32 8.05 8.69
N PHE A 176 -6.60 9.35 8.66
CA PHE A 176 -5.61 10.40 8.36
C PHE A 176 -4.41 10.42 9.31
N GLU A 177 -4.60 10.09 10.59
CA GLU A 177 -3.50 10.07 11.56
C GLU A 177 -2.48 8.97 11.27
N LYS A 178 -2.93 7.77 10.86
CA LYS A 178 -2.02 6.70 10.43
C LYS A 178 -1.19 7.11 9.21
N VAL A 179 -1.82 7.76 8.23
CA VAL A 179 -1.12 8.32 7.07
C VAL A 179 -0.07 9.32 7.52
N HIS A 180 -0.41 10.19 8.49
CA HIS A 180 0.52 11.15 9.04
C HIS A 180 1.71 10.48 9.74
N ASP A 181 1.48 9.46 10.56
CA ASP A 181 2.52 8.78 11.32
C ASP A 181 3.52 8.09 10.38
N VAL A 182 3.02 7.41 9.34
CA VAL A 182 3.88 6.79 8.31
C VAL A 182 4.64 7.86 7.53
N LEU A 183 3.99 8.96 7.16
CA LEU A 183 4.64 10.10 6.51
C LEU A 183 5.78 10.67 7.37
N ARG A 184 5.55 10.92 8.66
CA ARG A 184 6.60 11.44 9.56
C ARG A 184 7.73 10.43 9.75
N ALA A 185 7.42 9.14 9.83
CA ALA A 185 8.44 8.09 9.91
C ALA A 185 9.32 8.01 8.65
N ALA A 186 8.75 8.23 7.46
CA ALA A 186 9.51 8.34 6.23
C ALA A 186 10.34 9.64 6.21
N GLN A 187 9.76 10.77 6.61
CA GLN A 187 10.43 12.07 6.64
C GLN A 187 11.60 12.13 7.64
N ALA A 188 11.54 11.37 8.73
CA ALA A 188 12.64 11.21 9.66
C ALA A 188 13.87 10.52 9.04
N ARG A 189 13.71 9.85 7.90
CA ARG A 189 14.78 9.18 7.15
C ARG A 189 15.24 9.96 5.93
N SER A 190 14.37 10.81 5.36
CA SER A 190 14.65 11.59 4.16
C SER A 190 13.69 12.75 4.01
N SER A 191 14.14 13.90 3.51
CA SER A 191 13.23 14.97 3.11
C SER A 191 12.54 14.73 1.76
N ARG A 192 13.00 13.73 0.99
CA ARG A 192 12.54 13.45 -0.38
C ARG A 192 11.38 12.45 -0.36
N VAL A 193 10.23 12.87 0.18
CA VAL A 193 9.05 12.02 0.37
C VAL A 193 7.86 12.56 -0.42
N LEU A 194 7.18 11.67 -1.14
CA LEU A 194 5.91 11.97 -1.82
C LEU A 194 4.79 11.11 -1.23
N LEU A 195 3.73 11.76 -0.75
CA LEU A 195 2.46 11.13 -0.40
C LEU A 195 1.50 11.25 -1.58
N VAL A 196 1.01 10.12 -2.10
CA VAL A 196 -0.01 10.10 -3.15
C VAL A 196 -1.34 9.71 -2.54
N LEU A 197 -2.40 10.47 -2.84
CA LEU A 197 -3.76 10.18 -2.39
C LEU A 197 -4.76 10.62 -3.46
N HIS A 198 -5.82 9.86 -3.71
CA HIS A 198 -6.87 10.34 -4.60
C HIS A 198 -7.65 11.53 -4.01
N VAL A 199 -8.00 12.50 -4.87
CA VAL A 199 -8.69 13.75 -4.47
C VAL A 199 -10.02 13.52 -3.74
N SER A 200 -10.64 12.35 -3.86
CA SER A 200 -11.86 12.02 -3.09
C SER A 200 -11.65 11.98 -1.58
N HIS A 201 -10.43 11.72 -1.11
CA HIS A 201 -10.14 11.70 0.33
C HIS A 201 -9.93 13.11 0.89
N THR A 202 -9.59 14.08 0.05
CA THR A 202 -9.20 15.43 0.46
C THR A 202 -10.24 16.49 0.10
N ALA A 203 -11.02 16.28 -0.98
CA ALA A 203 -12.01 17.24 -1.46
C ALA A 203 -13.17 17.43 -0.49
N SER A 204 -13.56 16.39 0.26
CA SER A 204 -14.60 16.48 1.29
C SER A 204 -14.09 16.99 2.63
N VAL A 205 -12.77 17.17 2.78
CA VAL A 205 -12.17 17.67 4.02
C VAL A 205 -12.16 19.21 3.95
N PRO A 206 -12.90 19.91 4.84
CA PRO A 206 -12.92 21.36 4.85
C PRO A 206 -11.51 21.93 5.09
N GLN A 207 -11.19 23.07 4.48
CA GLN A 207 -9.94 23.78 4.76
C GLN A 207 -9.93 24.23 6.23
N ALA A 208 -8.84 23.97 6.96
CA ALA A 208 -8.79 24.26 8.39
C ALA A 208 -8.89 25.77 8.64
N SER A 209 -8.26 26.58 7.79
CA SER A 209 -8.35 28.05 7.80
C SER A 209 -9.78 28.60 7.59
N SER A 210 -10.70 27.81 7.03
CA SER A 210 -12.10 28.22 6.81
C SER A 210 -13.05 27.82 7.94
N CYS A 211 -12.58 27.08 8.95
CA CYS A 211 -13.41 26.54 10.01
C CYS A 211 -13.07 27.15 11.38
N THR A 212 -14.10 27.50 12.15
CA THR A 212 -13.91 27.95 13.55
C THR A 212 -13.26 26.87 14.43
N TYR A 213 -13.61 25.61 14.19
CA TYR A 213 -13.04 24.44 14.87
C TYR A 213 -12.63 23.39 13.83
N PRO A 214 -11.39 23.44 13.32
CA PRO A 214 -10.97 22.55 12.26
C PRO A 214 -10.74 21.13 12.77
N SER A 215 -11.29 20.15 12.04
CA SER A 215 -11.04 18.74 12.33
C SER A 215 -9.56 18.39 12.22
N ARG A 216 -9.13 17.30 12.86
CA ARG A 216 -7.75 16.82 12.73
C ARG A 216 -7.38 16.52 11.27
N ALA A 217 -8.30 15.95 10.50
CA ALA A 217 -8.13 15.70 9.08
C ALA A 217 -7.88 16.99 8.29
N SER A 218 -8.67 18.04 8.56
CA SER A 218 -8.52 19.37 7.95
C SER A 218 -7.12 19.94 8.19
N GLN A 219 -6.66 19.89 9.44
CA GLN A 219 -5.34 20.40 9.82
C GLN A 219 -4.21 19.62 9.11
N LEU A 220 -4.34 18.29 9.04
CA LEU A 220 -3.35 17.42 8.41
C LEU A 220 -3.26 17.62 6.90
N VAL A 221 -4.39 17.62 6.19
CA VAL A 221 -4.41 17.81 4.73
C VAL A 221 -3.86 19.18 4.35
N GLU A 222 -4.25 20.24 5.07
CA GLU A 222 -3.71 21.59 4.84
C GLU A 222 -2.21 21.67 5.15
N GLN A 223 -1.73 20.97 6.19
CA GLN A 223 -0.31 20.85 6.47
C GLN A 223 0.43 20.15 5.32
N TRP A 224 -0.05 19.01 4.82
CA TRP A 224 0.65 18.27 3.75
C TRP A 224 0.71 19.04 2.44
N ARG A 225 -0.36 19.78 2.10
CA ARG A 225 -0.39 20.68 0.93
C ARG A 225 0.65 21.80 1.07
N ARG A 226 0.69 22.46 2.24
CA ARG A 226 1.64 23.55 2.52
C ARG A 226 3.10 23.08 2.52
N GLU A 227 3.35 21.88 3.01
CA GLU A 227 4.69 21.27 2.97
C GLU A 227 5.09 20.77 1.57
N GLY A 228 4.16 20.74 0.60
CA GLY A 228 4.43 20.28 -0.76
C GLY A 228 4.67 18.77 -0.88
N VAL A 229 4.27 18.00 0.13
CA VAL A 229 4.51 16.54 0.19
C VAL A 229 3.35 15.71 -0.34
N LEU A 230 2.18 16.30 -0.51
CA LEU A 230 0.98 15.64 -1.00
C LEU A 230 0.78 15.88 -2.50
N PHE A 231 0.63 14.80 -3.26
CA PHE A 231 0.06 14.83 -4.60
C PHE A 231 -1.35 14.23 -4.57
N GLU A 232 -2.32 15.00 -5.05
CA GLU A 232 -3.73 14.59 -5.13
C GLU A 232 -4.04 14.08 -6.54
N SER A 233 -4.26 12.78 -6.69
CA SER A 233 -4.57 12.24 -8.02
C SER A 233 -5.98 12.70 -8.47
N PRO A 234 -6.16 13.00 -9.77
CA PRO A 234 -7.40 13.58 -10.27
C PRO A 234 -8.60 12.64 -10.21
N LYS A 235 -9.79 13.23 -10.11
CA LYS A 235 -11.06 12.50 -10.01
C LYS A 235 -11.28 11.59 -11.21
N GLY A 236 -11.57 10.32 -10.94
CA GLY A 236 -11.88 9.33 -11.98
C GLY A 236 -10.64 8.69 -12.61
N GLN A 237 -9.46 8.98 -12.07
CA GLN A 237 -8.22 8.28 -12.37
C GLN A 237 -7.82 7.39 -11.19
N ASN A 238 -7.14 6.29 -11.47
CA ASN A 238 -6.64 5.40 -10.43
C ASN A 238 -5.33 5.98 -9.84
N ASP A 239 -5.28 6.20 -8.53
CA ASP A 239 -4.09 6.63 -7.80
C ASP A 239 -2.94 5.62 -7.85
N ASP A 240 -3.22 4.33 -8.05
CA ASP A 240 -2.21 3.27 -8.22
C ASP A 240 -1.14 3.64 -9.25
N MET A 241 -1.59 4.22 -10.35
CA MET A 241 -0.71 4.52 -11.47
C MET A 241 0.25 5.68 -11.15
N TYR A 242 -0.12 6.56 -10.23
CA TYR A 242 0.66 7.73 -9.85
C TYR A 242 1.79 7.37 -8.89
N TRP A 243 1.50 6.65 -7.79
CA TRP A 243 2.56 6.23 -6.88
C TRP A 243 3.50 5.21 -7.54
N LEU A 244 2.99 4.36 -8.44
CA LEU A 244 3.82 3.40 -9.18
C LEU A 244 4.78 4.12 -10.13
N TYR A 245 4.27 5.08 -10.92
CA TYR A 245 5.11 5.87 -11.81
C TYR A 245 6.17 6.66 -11.04
N ALA A 246 5.79 7.36 -9.96
CA ALA A 246 6.73 8.13 -9.16
C ALA A 246 7.83 7.23 -8.54
N GLY A 247 7.48 6.04 -8.07
CA GLY A 247 8.43 5.07 -7.55
C GLY A 247 9.46 4.62 -8.60
N ILE A 248 8.98 4.20 -9.78
CA ILE A 248 9.86 3.75 -10.87
C ILE A 248 10.74 4.90 -11.40
N SER A 249 10.14 6.08 -11.58
CA SER A 249 10.81 7.27 -12.12
C SER A 249 11.90 7.79 -11.18
N SER A 250 11.74 7.60 -9.87
CA SER A 250 12.72 8.00 -8.86
C SER A 250 13.97 7.10 -8.80
N GLY A 251 13.97 5.98 -9.53
CA GLY A 251 15.13 5.10 -9.69
C GLY A 251 15.21 3.98 -8.65
N PRO A 252 16.26 3.13 -8.73
CA PRO A 252 16.35 1.87 -7.97
C PRO A 252 16.45 2.06 -6.45
N GLY A 253 16.86 3.24 -5.97
CA GLY A 253 16.93 3.53 -4.53
C GLY A 253 15.60 3.93 -3.89
N CYS A 254 14.56 4.20 -4.70
CA CYS A 254 13.27 4.65 -4.20
C CYS A 254 12.50 3.50 -3.53
N LYS A 255 11.96 3.77 -2.34
CA LYS A 255 11.13 2.82 -1.59
C LYS A 255 9.66 3.22 -1.72
N VAL A 256 8.86 2.32 -2.27
CA VAL A 256 7.40 2.48 -2.26
C VAL A 256 6.87 1.88 -0.97
N VAL A 257 6.11 2.65 -0.19
CA VAL A 257 5.54 2.23 1.09
C VAL A 257 4.07 1.88 0.88
N VAL A 258 3.79 0.58 0.95
CA VAL A 258 2.47 -0.03 0.95
C VAL A 258 2.42 -0.98 2.15
N VAL A 259 1.38 -0.88 2.95
CA VAL A 259 1.14 -1.71 4.14
C VAL A 259 0.28 -2.91 3.75
N VAL A 260 0.76 -4.11 4.06
CA VAL A 260 0.13 -5.40 3.71
C VAL A 260 -0.30 -6.19 4.95
#